data_AF-A0A2I2YD66-F1
#
_entry.id   AF-A0A2I2YD66-F1
#
_cell.length_a   1.000
_cell.length_b   1.000
_cell.length_c   1.000
_cell.angle_alpha   90.00
_cell.angle_beta   90.00
_cell.angle_gamma   90.00
#
_symmetry.space_group_name_H-M   'P 1'
#
loop_
_entity.id
_entity.type
_entity.pdbx_description
1 polymer ?
#
loop_
_entity_poly.entity_id
_entity_poly.type
_entity_poly.pdbx_seq_one_letter_code
_entity_poly.pdbx_strand_id
1 'polypeptide(L)' 'MIPKVEWAVFLEVADNLHLIQGYEENEEFLRTMHLLLLEVEVMGGTLQCPESGHMFSISHRIPNMLLSEEETES' A
#
# COMPACT_ATOMS: atom_id res chain seq x y z
N MET A 1 4.02 -4.94 10.64
CA MET A 1 3.60 -4.37 9.33
C MET A 1 3.16 -2.93 9.48
N ILE A 2 2.29 -2.63 10.46
CA ILE A 2 1.68 -1.30 10.65
C ILE A 2 2.69 -0.13 10.67
N PRO A 3 3.83 -0.17 11.38
CA PRO A 3 4.81 0.94 11.36
C PRO A 3 5.49 1.19 10.00
N LYS A 4 5.41 0.25 9.05
CA LYS A 4 6.03 0.35 7.71
C LYS A 4 5.04 0.81 6.65
N VAL A 5 3.75 0.93 6.98
CA VAL A 5 2.77 1.34 5.98
C VAL A 5 2.80 2.85 5.86
N GLU A 6 3.08 3.34 4.65
CA GLU A 6 3.17 4.75 4.31
C GLU A 6 1.80 5.44 4.39
N TRP A 7 1.40 5.81 5.61
CA TRP A 7 0.21 6.61 5.91
C TRP A 7 0.55 8.11 5.95
N ALA A 8 1.46 8.56 5.08
CA ALA A 8 2.28 9.78 5.21
C ALA A 8 1.68 10.96 6.01
N VAL A 9 0.45 11.37 5.73
CA VAL A 9 -0.22 12.48 6.44
C VAL A 9 -0.79 12.08 7.82
N PHE A 10 -1.31 10.86 7.93
CA PHE A 10 -1.88 10.33 9.17
C PHE A 10 -0.78 9.94 10.17
N LEU A 11 0.33 9.33 9.75
CA LEU A 11 1.41 8.96 10.68
C LEU A 11 2.05 10.20 11.30
N GLU A 12 2.31 11.24 10.51
CA GLU A 12 2.90 12.47 11.02
C GLU A 12 2.00 13.14 12.07
N VAL A 13 0.69 13.24 11.80
CA VAL A 13 -0.27 13.83 12.73
C VAL A 13 -0.50 12.93 13.94
N ALA A 14 -0.61 11.62 13.75
CA ALA A 14 -0.89 10.67 14.82
C ALA A 14 0.33 10.42 15.72
N ASP A 15 1.56 10.53 15.20
CA ASP A 15 2.80 10.51 16.00
C ASP A 15 2.91 11.78 16.84
N ASN A 16 2.69 12.96 16.24
CA ASN A 16 2.65 14.24 16.97
C ASN A 16 1.55 14.28 18.06
N LEU A 17 0.42 13.60 17.82
CA LEU A 17 -0.70 13.51 18.75
C LEU A 17 -0.65 12.26 19.66
N HIS A 18 0.40 11.45 19.58
CA HIS A 18 0.55 10.17 20.30
C HIS A 18 -0.63 9.19 20.11
N LEU A 19 -1.42 9.34 19.05
CA LEU A 19 -2.59 8.51 18.74
C LEU A 19 -2.21 7.08 18.32
N ILE A 20 -0.93 6.86 18.00
CA ILE A 20 -0.35 5.56 17.65
C ILE A 20 0.38 4.94 18.87
N GLN A 21 0.28 5.51 20.07
CA GLN A 21 0.77 4.80 21.25
C GLN A 21 -0.32 3.83 21.76
N GLY A 22 -0.02 2.53 21.78
CA GLY A 22 -0.91 1.50 22.33
C GLY A 22 -1.89 0.88 21.33
N TYR A 23 -1.74 1.12 20.02
CA TYR A 23 -2.53 0.37 19.02
C TYR A 23 -2.18 -1.11 19.03
N GLU A 24 -0.98 -1.48 19.52
CA GLU A 24 -0.54 -2.86 19.66
C GLU A 24 -1.41 -3.67 20.61
N GLU A 25 -2.07 -3.01 21.56
CA GLU A 25 -2.98 -3.62 22.52
C GLU A 25 -4.45 -3.51 22.08
N ASN A 26 -4.74 -2.73 21.04
CA ASN A 26 -6.08 -2.55 20.50
C ASN A 26 -6.40 -3.65 19.47
N GLU A 27 -6.94 -4.76 19.96
CA GLU A 27 -7.28 -5.92 19.12
C GLU A 27 -8.26 -5.60 17.99
N GLU A 28 -9.25 -4.72 18.24
CA GLU A 28 -10.21 -4.32 17.23
C GLU A 28 -9.51 -3.63 16.05
N PHE A 29 -8.63 -2.67 16.35
CA PHE A 29 -7.81 -2.00 15.36
C PHE A 29 -6.92 -2.97 14.58
N LEU A 30 -6.23 -3.88 15.27
CA LEU A 30 -5.35 -4.86 14.63
C LEU A 30 -6.11 -5.81 13.70
N ARG A 31 -7.32 -6.24 14.09
CA ARG A 31 -8.19 -7.06 13.24
C ARG A 31 -8.63 -6.32 11.99
N THR A 32 -9.02 -5.05 12.11
CA THR A 32 -9.39 -4.22 10.95
C THR A 32 -8.20 -4.05 10.00
N MET A 33 -7.01 -3.77 10.53
CA MET A 33 -5.81 -3.62 9.70
C MET A 33 -5.39 -4.93 9.04
N HIS A 34 -5.56 -6.07 9.70
CA HIS A 34 -5.34 -7.38 9.10
C HIS A 34 -6.24 -7.60 7.88
N LEU A 35 -7.56 -7.38 8.04
CA LEU A 35 -8.53 -7.49 6.94
C LEU A 35 -8.12 -6.61 5.75
N LEU A 36 -7.91 -5.31 6.00
CA LEU A 36 -7.65 -4.35 4.92
C LEU A 36 -6.33 -4.58 4.20
N LEU A 37 -5.27 -4.94 4.93
CA LEU A 37 -3.92 -5.06 4.36
C LEU A 37 -3.63 -6.44 3.77
N LEU A 38 -4.29 -7.50 4.26
CA LEU A 38 -3.92 -8.88 3.93
C LEU A 38 -5.05 -9.70 3.32
N GLU A 39 -6.31 -9.38 3.62
CA GLU A 39 -7.45 -10.16 3.12
C GLU A 39 -8.14 -9.52 1.90
N VAL A 40 -7.92 -8.22 1.65
CA VAL A 40 -8.44 -7.53 0.47
C VAL A 40 -7.50 -7.72 -0.73
N GLU A 41 -7.98 -8.42 -1.76
CA GLU A 41 -7.22 -8.70 -2.99
C GLU A 41 -7.79 -7.96 -4.20
N VAL A 42 -6.91 -7.43 -5.06
CA VAL A 42 -7.28 -6.87 -6.37
C VAL A 42 -7.27 -7.95 -7.43
N MET A 43 -8.45 -8.36 -7.92
CA MET A 43 -8.56 -9.45 -8.91
C MET A 43 -8.05 -9.04 -10.31
N GLY A 44 -8.26 -7.78 -10.70
CA GLY A 44 -7.82 -7.22 -11.97
C GLY A 44 -7.96 -5.70 -11.98
N GLY A 45 -7.13 -5.03 -12.76
CA GLY A 45 -7.03 -3.57 -12.78
C GLY A 45 -5.73 -3.06 -13.39
N THR A 46 -5.35 -1.83 -13.06
CA THR A 46 -4.08 -1.23 -13.48
C THR A 46 -3.44 -0.46 -12.32
N LEU A 47 -2.11 -0.44 -12.26
CA LEU A 47 -1.32 0.47 -11.43
C LEU A 47 -0.71 1.52 -12.35
N GLN A 48 -0.92 2.79 -12.05
CA GLN A 48 -0.33 3.88 -12.82
C GLN A 48 0.87 4.44 -12.05
N CYS A 49 2.02 4.55 -12.72
CA CYS A 49 3.16 5.29 -12.19
C CYS A 49 2.83 6.78 -12.15
N PRO A 50 2.94 7.47 -10.99
CA PRO A 50 2.62 8.89 -10.91
C PRO A 50 3.64 9.79 -11.62
N GLU A 51 4.87 9.33 -11.82
CA GLU A 51 5.95 10.11 -12.43
C GLU A 51 5.97 9.98 -13.96
N SER A 52 5.92 8.75 -14.48
CA SER A 52 5.98 8.46 -15.92
C SER A 52 4.61 8.31 -16.58
N GLY A 53 3.55 8.09 -15.79
CA GLY A 53 2.21 7.79 -16.29
C GLY A 53 2.03 6.37 -16.84
N HIS A 54 3.08 5.54 -16.85
CA HIS A 54 3.03 4.16 -17.35
C HIS A 54 2.01 3.30 -16.57
N MET A 55 1.31 2.41 -17.27
CA MET A 55 0.24 1.58 -16.72
C MET A 55 0.66 0.10 -16.65
N PHE A 56 0.81 -0.41 -15.45
CA PHE A 56 1.06 -1.83 -15.18
C PHE A 56 -0.28 -2.57 -15.02
N SER A 57 -0.52 -3.61 -15.81
CA SER A 57 -1.77 -4.36 -15.74
C SER A 57 -1.78 -5.37 -14.59
N ILE A 58 -2.93 -5.56 -13.96
CA ILE A 58 -3.17 -6.63 -12.98
C ILE A 58 -4.14 -7.63 -13.61
N SER A 59 -3.74 -8.90 -13.66
CA SER A 59 -4.58 -9.99 -14.14
C SER A 59 -4.46 -11.22 -13.24
N HIS A 60 -5.57 -11.88 -12.94
CA HIS A 60 -5.60 -13.05 -12.05
C HIS A 60 -4.90 -12.81 -10.70
N ARG A 61 -5.06 -11.59 -10.14
CA ARG A 61 -4.40 -11.12 -8.92
C ARG A 61 -2.88 -10.91 -9.01
N ILE A 62 -2.29 -11.02 -10.19
CA ILE A 62 -0.85 -10.86 -10.39
C ILE A 62 -0.60 -9.54 -11.14
N PRO A 63 0.12 -8.58 -10.54
CA PRO A 63 0.56 -7.38 -11.24
C PRO A 63 1.69 -7.72 -12.23
N ASN A 64 1.59 -7.20 -13.45
CA ASN A 64 2.64 -7.26 -14.46
C ASN A 64 3.50 -6.00 -14.35
N MET A 65 4.70 -6.15 -13.80
CA MET A 65 5.70 -5.08 -13.63
C MET A 65 6.82 -5.14 -14.69
N LEU A 66 6.61 -5.85 -15.81
CA LEU A 66 7.57 -5.89 -16.90
C LEU A 66 7.68 -4.52 -17.57
N LEU A 67 8.91 -4.14 -17.89
CA LEU A 67 9.26 -2.93 -18.62
C LEU A 67 9.93 -3.34 -19.95
N SER A 68 9.79 -2.50 -20.97
CA SER A 68 10.60 -2.61 -22.18
C SER A 68 12.04 -2.14 -21.92
N GLU A 69 12.98 -2.52 -22.80
CA GLU A 69 14.38 -2.12 -22.68
C GLU A 69 14.53 -0.58 -22.65
N GLU A 70 13.77 0.14 -23.48
CA GLU A 70 13.77 1.61 -23.54
C GLU A 70 13.30 2.23 -22.21
N GLU A 71 12.31 1.64 -21.55
CA GLU A 71 11.80 2.11 -20.25
C GLU A 71 12.77 1.82 -19.10
N THR A 72 13.66 0.83 -19.23
CA THR A 72 14.68 0.53 -18.22
C THR A 72 15.89 1.45 -18.27
N GLU A 73 16.13 2.11 -19.41
CA GLU A 73 17.27 3.01 -19.63
C GLU A 73 16.93 4.49 -19.39
N SER A 74 15.66 4.79 -19.13
CA SER A 74 15.12 6.13 -18.82
C SER A 74 15.26 6.50 -17.34
#